data_AF-B0NA40-F1
#
_entry.id   AF-B0NA40-F1
#
_cell.length_a   1.000
_cell.length_b   1.000
_cell.length_c   1.000
_cell.angle_alpha   90.00
_cell.angle_beta   90.00
_cell.angle_gamma   90.00
#
_symmetry.space_group_name_H-M   'P 1'
#
loop_
_entity.id
_entity.type
_entity.pdbx_description
1 polymer ?
#
loop_
_entity_poly.entity_id
_entity_poly.type
_entity_poly.pdbx_seq_one_letter_code
_entity_poly.pdbx_strand_id
1 'polypeptide(L)' 'MAMKHKKKQGFKDGDKVRWFLNPAEYITGVVVEVCGDGTVWVEHSNGQQGHYEETELVRDNQ' A
#
# COMPACT_ATOMS: atom_id res chain seq x y z
N MET A 1 -28.33 -11.63 1.95
CA MET A 1 -27.22 -11.22 1.07
C MET A 1 -25.97 -11.09 1.92
N ALA A 2 -24.96 -11.94 1.69
CA ALA A 2 -23.73 -11.89 2.46
C ALA A 2 -22.88 -10.70 1.97
N MET A 3 -22.99 -9.57 2.65
CA MET A 3 -21.96 -8.54 2.57
C MET A 3 -20.72 -9.12 3.23
N LYS A 4 -19.87 -9.79 2.42
CA LYS A 4 -18.54 -10.19 2.86
C LYS A 4 -17.85 -8.89 3.27
N HIS A 5 -17.76 -8.64 4.57
CA HIS A 5 -16.78 -7.72 5.11
C HIS A 5 -15.44 -8.21 4.60
N LYS A 6 -14.96 -7.62 3.49
CA LYS A 6 -13.57 -7.73 3.08
C LYS A 6 -12.82 -7.24 4.30
N LYS A 7 -12.28 -8.19 5.06
CA LYS A 7 -11.34 -7.93 6.15
C LYS A 7 -10.39 -6.90 5.56
N LYS A 8 -10.37 -5.67 6.10
CA LYS A 8 -9.26 -4.75 5.86
C LYS A 8 -8.08 -5.44 6.53
N GLN A 9 -7.53 -6.43 5.82
CA GLN A 9 -6.27 -7.01 6.18
C GLN A 9 -5.32 -5.84 5.96
N GLY A 10 -4.71 -5.35 7.03
CA GLY A 10 -3.71 -4.29 6.92
C GLY A 10 -2.54 -4.80 6.07
N PHE A 11 -1.78 -3.89 5.46
CA PHE A 11 -0.59 -4.25 4.69
C PHE A 11 0.36 -5.11 5.53
N LYS A 12 1.17 -5.90 4.84
CA LYS A 12 2.30 -6.63 5.44
C LYS A 12 3.57 -6.32 4.66
N ASP A 13 4.70 -6.58 5.29
CA ASP A 13 6.00 -6.58 4.62
C ASP A 13 5.97 -7.46 3.36
N GLY A 14 6.54 -6.93 2.28
CA GLY A 14 6.57 -7.56 0.97
C GLY A 14 5.30 -7.39 0.13
N ASP A 15 4.22 -6.78 0.64
CA ASP A 15 3.05 -6.48 -0.20
C ASP A 15 3.41 -5.44 -1.26
N LYS A 16 3.03 -5.72 -2.51
CA LYS A 16 3.11 -4.73 -3.58
C LYS A 16 1.94 -3.77 -3.49
N VAL A 17 2.25 -2.49 -3.52
CA VAL A 17 1.28 -1.41 -3.38
C VAL A 17 1.45 -0.39 -4.49
N ARG A 18 0.36 0.28 -4.79
CA ARG A 18 0.29 1.40 -5.73
C ARG A 18 -0.04 2.66 -4.93
N TRP A 19 0.78 3.67 -5.11
CA TRP A 19 0.51 5.03 -4.65
C TRP A 19 0.10 5.89 -5.84
N PHE A 20 -1.05 6.53 -5.74
CA PHE A 20 -1.58 7.37 -6.82
C PHE A 20 -1.11 8.80 -6.61
N LEU A 21 -0.23 9.28 -7.50
CA LEU A 21 0.03 10.72 -7.65
C LEU A 21 -1.22 11.41 -8.17
N ASN A 22 -1.84 10.80 -9.18
CA ASN A 22 -3.05 11.25 -9.85
C ASN A 22 -3.92 10.03 -10.22
N PRO A 23 -5.22 10.21 -10.51
CA PRO A 23 -6.09 9.11 -10.94
C PRO A 23 -5.58 8.34 -12.18
N ALA A 24 -4.77 9.00 -13.02
CA ALA A 24 -4.18 8.42 -14.24
C ALA A 24 -2.73 7.94 -14.05
N GLU A 25 -2.05 8.38 -13.00
CA GLU A 25 -0.61 8.11 -12.79
C GLU A 25 -0.39 7.56 -11.38
N TYR A 26 0.15 6.34 -11.32
CA TYR A 26 0.49 5.69 -10.07
C TYR A 26 1.93 5.19 -10.12
N ILE A 27 2.56 5.19 -8.96
CA ILE A 27 3.87 4.60 -8.73
C ILE A 27 3.66 3.31 -7.95
N THR A 28 4.29 2.23 -8.40
CA THR A 28 4.34 0.98 -7.67
C THR A 28 5.48 0.97 -6.67
N GLY A 29 5.28 0.31 -5.55
CA GLY A 29 6.33 0.03 -4.58
C GLY A 29 6.02 -1.23 -3.78
N VAL A 30 6.93 -1.56 -2.88
CA VAL A 30 6.82 -2.71 -1.98
C VAL A 30 6.81 -2.19 -0.55
N VAL A 31 5.86 -2.65 0.26
CA VAL A 31 5.85 -2.35 1.69
C VAL A 31 7.07 -3.01 2.32
N VAL A 32 7.95 -2.19 2.88
CA VAL A 32 9.16 -2.67 3.60
C VAL A 32 8.95 -2.68 5.11
N GLU A 33 8.03 -1.84 5.62
CA GLU A 33 7.69 -1.79 7.03
C GLU A 33 6.24 -1.35 7.22
N VAL A 34 5.55 -1.94 8.20
CA VAL A 34 4.20 -1.55 8.59
C VAL A 34 4.27 -1.01 10.01
N CYS A 35 3.94 0.27 10.15
CA CYS A 35 3.89 0.91 11.45
C CYS A 35 2.54 0.60 12.12
N GLY A 36 2.56 0.34 13.42
CA GLY A 36 1.36 -0.01 14.20
C GLY A 36 0.36 1.14 14.37
N ASP A 37 0.66 2.32 13.81
CA ASP A 37 -0.16 3.52 13.80
C ASP A 37 -1.05 3.65 12.54
N GLY A 38 -0.96 2.70 11.60
CA GLY A 38 -1.72 2.70 10.35
C GLY A 38 -0.99 3.33 9.17
N THR A 39 0.29 3.64 9.34
CA THR A 39 1.18 4.06 8.25
C THR A 39 2.10 2.93 7.82
N VAL A 40 2.68 3.04 6.63
CA VAL A 40 3.62 2.06 6.09
C VAL A 40 4.76 2.73 5.34
N TRP A 41 5.92 2.10 5.38
CA TRP A 41 7.05 2.46 4.54
C TRP A 41 7.03 1.64 3.26
N VAL A 42 7.15 2.32 2.13
CA VAL A 42 7.12 1.73 0.79
C VAL A 42 8.43 2.04 0.09
N GLU A 43 9.13 1.01 -0.36
CA GLU A 43 10.26 1.13 -1.26
C GLU A 43 9.78 1.10 -2.71
N HIS A 44 10.05 2.18 -3.42
CA HIS A 44 9.72 2.33 -4.83
C HIS A 44 10.80 1.71 -5.70
N SER A 45 10.45 1.37 -6.94
CA SER A 45 11.37 0.72 -7.89
C SER A 45 12.61 1.56 -8.25
N ASN A 46 12.61 2.85 -7.92
CA ASN A 46 13.77 3.74 -8.07
C ASN A 46 14.74 3.71 -6.88
N GLY A 47 14.49 2.85 -5.88
CA GLY A 47 15.29 2.71 -4.66
C GLY A 47 14.99 3.78 -3.59
N GLN A 48 14.00 4.66 -3.81
CA GLN A 48 13.57 5.61 -2.80
C GLN A 48 12.52 4.97 -1.90
N GLN A 49 12.58 5.30 -0.61
CA GLN A 49 11.56 4.91 0.36
C GLN A 49 10.68 6.11 0.70
N GLY A 50 9.37 5.88 0.75
CA GLY A 50 8.37 6.86 1.16
C GLY A 50 7.51 6.33 2.30
N HIS A 51 7.06 7.24 3.15
CA HIS A 51 6.17 6.95 4.27
C HIS A 51 4.77 7.44 3.92
N TYR A 52 3.78 6.53 3.98
CA TYR A 52 2.42 6.79 3.50
C TYR A 52 1.39 6.22 4.48
N GLU A 53 0.19 6.77 4.49
CA GLU A 53 -0.93 6.16 5.19
C GLU A 53 -1.44 4.92 4.44
N GLU A 54 -1.89 3.89 5.17
CA GLU A 54 -2.51 2.70 4.55
C GLU A 54 -3.72 3.07 3.67
N THR A 55 -4.40 4.18 3.97
CA THR A 55 -5.55 4.70 3.20
C THR A 55 -5.16 5.30 1.85
N GLU A 56 -3.92 5.75 1.68
CA GLU A 56 -3.40 6.34 0.44
C GLU A 56 -2.86 5.29 -0.54
N LEU A 57 -2.74 4.05 -0.08
CA LEU A 57 -2.16 2.95 -0.83
C LEU A 57 -3.23 1.93 -1.24
N VAL A 58 -3.02 1.35 -2.42
CA VAL A 58 -3.87 0.26 -2.93
C VAL A 58 -3.01 -0.96 -3.18
N ARG A 59 -3.46 -2.12 -2.70
CA ARG A 59 -2.80 -3.40 -3.00
C ARG A 59 -2.80 -3.67 -4.49
N ASP A 60 -1.62 -3.96 -5.00
CA ASP A 60 -1.42 -4.55 -6.32
C ASP A 60 -1.78 -6.04 -6.23
N ASN A 61 -3.07 -6.34 -6.35
CA ASN A 61 -3.59 -7.71 -6.24
C ASN A 61 -3.50 -8.37 -7.63
N GLN A 62 -2.28 -8.67 -8.09
CA GLN A 62 -2.02 -9.36 -9.36
C GLN A 62 -1.89 -10.87 -9.17
#